data_AF-A0A2A2RQ82-F1
#
_entry.id   AF-A0A2A2RQ82-F1
#
_cell.length_a   1.000
_cell.length_b   1.000
_cell.length_c   1.000
_cell.angle_alpha   90.00
_cell.angle_beta   90.00
_cell.angle_gamma   90.00
#
_symmetry.space_group_name_H-M   'P 1'
#
loop_
_entity.id
_entity.type
_entity.pdbx_description
1 polymer ?
#
loop_
_entity_poly.entity_id
_entity_poly.type
_entity_poly.pdbx_seq_one_letter_code
_entity_poly.pdbx_strand_id
1 'polypeptide(L)'
;MRLLAFCLLLASTAIFGADEAKPKVLTATPVERPLPSEKTKLPWHMVNLWWTMPETADFESLEIDVTISDDVDPAKLNLYIAPIGIGQLNDTNFYGGIQSNIGGYPVSDASPQGAYHKGKGAIFSRWGNKDIDTSFVRPALNGLTEAAGYEGDFASGRRPFPWKAGTYTYAIRKLTYEKDKDGKEWTWVGAFLTEKSSSQTVFITSLKFPGRTLKFWGRHSAFIEIYGGKKVVIADLPKLEVRIGMPRINGQAVAIKTLSVNYPKNSGPASPAIMSTELAPGGQEVICKLHNEILTREKWSFPLLPAPLAK
;
A
#
# COMPACT_ATOMS: atom_id res chain seq x y z
N MET A 1 71.30 -28.25 -30.88
CA MET A 1 70.55 -26.98 -31.07
C MET A 1 69.64 -27.11 -32.28
N ARG A 2 68.34 -27.33 -32.07
CA ARG A 2 67.24 -26.97 -32.99
C ARG A 2 65.91 -27.26 -32.28
N LEU A 3 65.14 -26.20 -32.11
CA LEU A 3 63.80 -26.16 -31.51
C LEU A 3 62.82 -27.00 -32.33
N LEU A 4 61.94 -27.75 -31.65
CA LEU A 4 60.69 -28.24 -32.21
C LEU A 4 59.54 -27.55 -31.46
N ALA A 5 58.71 -26.82 -32.21
CA ALA A 5 57.54 -26.11 -31.73
C ALA A 5 56.40 -27.09 -31.43
N PHE A 6 55.78 -26.94 -30.25
CA PHE A 6 54.53 -27.60 -29.90
C PHE A 6 53.39 -26.57 -30.01
N CYS A 7 52.42 -26.83 -30.88
CA CYS A 7 51.18 -26.08 -31.00
C CYS A 7 50.28 -26.37 -29.79
N LEU A 8 50.01 -25.35 -28.98
CA LEU A 8 48.96 -25.38 -27.96
C LEU A 8 47.65 -24.84 -28.57
N LEU A 9 46.60 -25.67 -28.62
CA LEU A 9 45.23 -25.20 -28.85
C LEU A 9 44.71 -24.50 -27.58
N LEU A 10 44.36 -23.22 -27.71
CA LEU A 10 43.60 -22.46 -26.72
C LEU A 10 42.10 -22.64 -26.99
N ALA A 11 41.40 -23.32 -26.08
CA ALA A 11 39.94 -23.32 -26.04
C ALA A 11 39.45 -22.00 -25.41
N SER A 12 38.83 -21.15 -26.22
CA SER A 12 38.16 -19.93 -25.77
C SER A 12 36.83 -20.26 -25.11
N THR A 13 36.73 -20.06 -23.79
CA THR A 13 35.45 -20.02 -23.08
C THR A 13 34.78 -18.67 -23.30
N ALA A 14 33.67 -18.67 -24.05
CA ALA A 14 32.83 -17.50 -24.21
C ALA A 14 32.06 -17.24 -22.91
N ILE A 15 32.34 -16.12 -22.27
CA ILE A 15 31.56 -15.58 -21.16
C ILE A 15 30.29 -14.97 -21.78
N PHE A 16 29.14 -15.64 -21.63
CA PHE A 16 27.85 -15.02 -21.89
C PHE A 16 27.55 -14.05 -20.74
N GLY A 17 27.65 -12.75 -21.02
CA GLY A 17 27.15 -11.70 -20.15
C GLY A 17 25.63 -11.81 -20.02
N ALA A 18 25.14 -12.01 -18.80
CA ALA A 18 23.74 -11.79 -18.48
C ALA A 18 23.49 -10.28 -18.57
N ASP A 19 22.64 -9.88 -19.51
CA ASP A 19 22.18 -8.50 -19.65
C ASP A 19 21.29 -8.19 -18.44
N GLU A 20 21.87 -7.54 -17.41
CA GLU A 20 21.11 -7.02 -16.28
C GLU A 20 20.08 -6.03 -16.81
N ALA A 21 18.80 -6.39 -16.72
CA ALA A 21 17.69 -5.50 -17.06
C ALA A 21 17.78 -4.24 -16.20
N LYS A 22 18.37 -3.17 -16.75
CA LYS A 22 18.46 -1.88 -16.07
C LYS A 22 17.03 -1.40 -15.74
N PRO A 23 16.74 -1.03 -14.48
CA PRO A 23 15.43 -0.51 -14.10
C PRO A 23 15.12 0.72 -14.95
N LYS A 24 14.01 0.66 -15.68
CA LYS A 24 13.62 1.72 -16.61
C LYS A 24 13.00 2.87 -15.79
N VAL A 25 13.72 3.97 -15.68
CA VAL A 25 13.20 5.22 -15.09
C VAL A 25 12.23 5.83 -16.10
N LEU A 26 10.93 5.82 -15.78
CA LEU A 26 9.92 6.54 -16.55
C LEU A 26 9.55 7.82 -15.81
N THR A 27 10.31 8.88 -16.08
CA THR A 27 10.00 10.21 -15.55
C THR A 27 8.90 10.83 -16.40
N ALA A 28 7.73 11.04 -15.80
CA ALA A 28 6.65 11.74 -16.48
C ALA A 28 7.04 13.23 -16.64
N THR A 29 6.91 13.77 -17.86
CA THR A 29 7.29 15.16 -18.16
C THR A 29 6.06 16.07 -18.03
N PRO A 30 6.20 17.29 -17.47
CA PRO A 30 5.11 18.26 -17.38
C PRO A 30 4.51 18.60 -18.74
N VAL A 31 3.21 18.92 -18.77
CA VAL A 31 2.53 19.42 -19.98
C VAL A 31 2.08 20.86 -19.76
N GLU A 32 2.50 21.76 -20.64
CA GLU A 32 1.84 23.07 -20.80
C GLU A 32 0.46 22.88 -21.44
N ARG A 33 -0.53 22.53 -20.63
CA ARG A 33 -1.95 22.59 -21.01
C ARG A 33 -2.75 23.11 -19.83
N PRO A 34 -3.86 23.84 -20.07
CA PRO A 34 -4.78 24.17 -19.00
C PRO A 34 -5.25 22.88 -18.31
N LEU A 35 -5.20 22.90 -16.98
CA LEU A 35 -5.65 21.82 -16.11
C LEU A 35 -7.09 21.41 -16.47
N PRO A 36 -7.51 20.14 -16.28
CA PRO A 36 -8.83 19.70 -16.72
C PRO A 36 -9.90 20.54 -16.03
N SER A 37 -10.88 21.01 -16.81
CA SER A 37 -12.08 21.61 -16.24
C SER A 37 -12.87 20.55 -15.44
N GLU A 38 -13.21 20.88 -14.19
CA GLU A 38 -14.30 20.44 -13.29
C GLU A 38 -14.93 19.02 -13.34
N LYS A 39 -14.53 18.08 -14.20
CA LYS A 39 -15.25 16.82 -14.45
C LYS A 39 -14.66 15.58 -13.78
N THR A 40 -13.51 15.63 -13.13
CA THR A 40 -12.94 14.46 -12.42
C THR A 40 -13.49 14.41 -11.00
N LYS A 41 -14.59 13.67 -10.80
CA LYS A 41 -15.12 13.36 -9.46
C LYS A 41 -14.05 12.67 -8.62
N LEU A 42 -14.08 12.84 -7.31
CA LEU A 42 -13.29 12.05 -6.36
C LEU A 42 -14.01 10.71 -6.10
N PRO A 43 -13.30 9.67 -5.65
CA PRO A 43 -11.86 9.65 -5.36
C PRO A 43 -10.97 9.57 -6.61
N TRP A 44 -9.72 10.02 -6.46
CA TRP A 44 -8.64 9.83 -7.43
C TRP A 44 -7.64 8.80 -6.88
N HIS A 45 -7.76 7.54 -7.29
CA HIS A 45 -6.72 6.53 -7.12
C HIS A 45 -5.53 6.84 -8.04
N MET A 46 -4.54 7.57 -7.52
CA MET A 46 -3.47 8.14 -8.34
C MET A 46 -2.44 7.10 -8.79
N VAL A 47 -2.19 6.07 -7.97
CA VAL A 47 -1.25 4.98 -8.24
C VAL A 47 -1.65 3.72 -7.48
N ASN A 48 -1.44 2.56 -8.10
CA ASN A 48 -1.41 1.25 -7.48
C ASN A 48 -0.04 0.60 -7.76
N LEU A 49 0.63 0.15 -6.72
CA LEU A 49 1.80 -0.70 -6.79
C LEU A 49 1.35 -2.14 -6.56
N TRP A 50 1.90 -3.09 -7.30
CA TRP A 50 1.57 -4.51 -7.17
C TRP A 50 2.83 -5.34 -7.07
N TRP A 51 2.98 -6.06 -5.96
CA TRP A 51 4.01 -7.07 -5.75
C TRP A 51 3.40 -8.45 -5.92
N THR A 52 4.14 -9.33 -6.60
CA THR A 52 3.91 -10.78 -6.57
C THR A 52 5.11 -11.44 -5.91
N MET A 53 4.84 -12.36 -5.00
CA MET A 53 5.80 -13.08 -4.18
C MET A 53 5.30 -14.53 -3.95
N PRO A 54 6.08 -15.43 -3.34
CA PRO A 54 5.57 -16.73 -2.92
C PRO A 54 4.42 -16.61 -1.92
N GLU A 55 3.48 -17.55 -1.96
CA GLU A 55 2.48 -17.69 -0.89
C GLU A 55 3.15 -18.04 0.44
N THR A 56 2.52 -17.66 1.56
CA THR A 56 2.99 -18.02 2.90
C THR A 56 1.91 -18.83 3.59
N ALA A 57 2.18 -20.11 3.86
CA ALA A 57 1.21 -21.03 4.44
C ALA A 57 0.86 -20.74 5.91
N ASP A 58 1.85 -20.28 6.70
CA ASP A 58 1.68 -19.91 8.10
C ASP A 58 2.07 -18.45 8.31
N PHE A 59 1.13 -17.57 8.00
CA PHE A 59 1.27 -16.13 8.14
C PHE A 59 1.19 -15.70 9.60
N GLU A 60 2.17 -14.90 10.02
CA GLU A 60 2.25 -14.25 11.32
C GLU A 60 2.26 -12.71 11.21
N SER A 61 2.92 -12.15 10.19
CA SER A 61 2.93 -10.70 9.98
C SER A 61 3.21 -10.25 8.55
N LEU A 62 2.73 -9.05 8.20
CA LEU A 62 3.12 -8.28 7.01
C LEU A 62 3.49 -6.86 7.49
N GLU A 63 4.67 -6.39 7.10
CA GLU A 63 5.18 -5.07 7.46
C GLU A 63 5.71 -4.33 6.25
N ILE A 64 5.42 -3.02 6.19
CA ILE A 64 5.82 -2.14 5.10
C ILE A 64 6.23 -0.80 5.68
N ASP A 65 7.40 -0.33 5.32
CA ASP A 65 7.83 1.01 5.68
C ASP A 65 7.28 2.04 4.69
N VAL A 66 6.85 3.18 5.20
CA VAL A 66 6.38 4.32 4.43
C VAL A 66 7.06 5.58 4.92
N THR A 67 7.69 6.32 4.01
CA THR A 67 8.30 7.63 4.32
C THR A 67 7.54 8.73 3.60
N ILE A 68 7.22 9.80 4.31
CA ILE A 68 6.43 10.94 3.83
C ILE A 68 7.29 12.19 3.96
N SER A 69 7.51 12.91 2.86
CA SER A 69 8.45 14.05 2.84
C SER A 69 7.95 15.26 3.63
N ASP A 70 6.64 15.52 3.61
CA ASP A 70 6.06 16.76 4.11
C ASP A 70 4.72 16.54 4.83
N ASP A 71 4.38 17.49 5.70
CA ASP A 71 3.12 17.48 6.43
C ASP A 71 1.93 17.74 5.49
N VAL A 72 0.95 16.84 5.54
CA VAL A 72 -0.33 17.03 4.85
C VAL A 72 -1.31 17.77 5.76
N ASP A 73 -1.82 18.90 5.30
CA ASP A 73 -2.86 19.66 5.99
C ASP A 73 -4.25 19.04 5.72
N PRO A 74 -4.91 18.44 6.74
CA PRO A 74 -6.21 17.80 6.58
C PRO A 74 -7.34 18.80 6.27
N ALA A 75 -7.14 20.10 6.46
CA ALA A 75 -8.11 21.12 6.04
C ALA A 75 -8.08 21.39 4.52
N LYS A 76 -6.97 21.04 3.85
CA LYS A 76 -6.74 21.30 2.42
C LYS A 76 -6.85 20.04 1.57
N LEU A 77 -6.38 18.90 2.07
CA LEU A 77 -6.29 17.67 1.29
C LEU A 77 -6.67 16.44 2.11
N ASN A 78 -7.62 15.67 1.58
CA ASN A 78 -7.90 14.32 2.01
C ASN A 78 -7.01 13.35 1.22
N LEU A 79 -5.99 12.79 1.88
CA LEU A 79 -5.02 11.89 1.29
C LEU A 79 -5.05 10.56 2.04
N TYR A 80 -5.16 9.47 1.30
CA TYR A 80 -4.99 8.12 1.81
C TYR A 80 -3.70 7.54 1.23
N ILE A 81 -2.76 7.21 2.12
CA ILE A 81 -1.60 6.39 1.81
C ILE A 81 -1.88 5.00 2.38
N ALA A 82 -2.05 4.02 1.50
CA ALA A 82 -2.30 2.63 1.85
C ALA A 82 -1.06 1.79 1.52
N PRO A 83 -0.09 1.62 2.44
CA PRO A 83 1.00 0.66 2.27
C PRO A 83 0.43 -0.75 2.04
N ILE A 84 -0.74 -1.05 2.62
CA ILE A 84 -1.52 -2.24 2.29
C ILE A 84 -2.80 -1.84 1.57
N GLY A 85 -2.70 -1.70 0.25
CA GLY A 85 -3.82 -1.43 -0.64
C GLY A 85 -4.76 -2.64 -0.79
N ILE A 86 -4.21 -3.83 -1.02
CA ILE A 86 -4.92 -5.11 -1.06
C ILE A 86 -3.95 -6.21 -0.62
N GLY A 87 -4.31 -6.93 0.44
CA GLY A 87 -3.75 -8.23 0.79
C GLY A 87 -4.88 -9.25 0.95
N GLN A 88 -4.53 -10.54 1.09
CA GLN A 88 -5.52 -11.58 1.34
C GLN A 88 -5.00 -12.60 2.37
N LEU A 89 -5.86 -12.96 3.32
CA LEU A 89 -5.66 -14.05 4.28
C LEU A 89 -6.83 -15.02 4.16
N ASN A 90 -6.57 -16.30 3.86
CA ASN A 90 -7.61 -17.33 3.67
C ASN A 90 -8.79 -16.83 2.83
N ASP A 91 -8.50 -16.39 1.61
CA ASP A 91 -9.46 -15.86 0.63
C ASP A 91 -10.21 -14.59 1.05
N THR A 92 -9.85 -13.99 2.19
CA THR A 92 -10.44 -12.74 2.70
C THR A 92 -9.53 -11.56 2.39
N ASN A 93 -9.98 -10.66 1.54
CA ASN A 93 -9.25 -9.45 1.18
C ASN A 93 -9.26 -8.42 2.32
N PHE A 94 -8.16 -7.70 2.46
CA PHE A 94 -8.01 -6.63 3.45
C PHE A 94 -7.15 -5.49 2.93
N TYR A 95 -7.25 -4.35 3.61
CA TYR A 95 -6.48 -3.15 3.30
C TYR A 95 -6.24 -2.31 4.56
N GLY A 96 -5.23 -1.45 4.54
CA GLY A 96 -4.86 -0.63 5.66
C GLY A 96 -3.78 0.39 5.34
N GLY A 97 -3.79 1.50 6.10
CA GLY A 97 -2.82 2.56 5.97
C GLY A 97 -3.18 3.77 6.84
N ILE A 98 -2.78 4.94 6.38
CA ILE A 98 -2.97 6.22 7.08
C ILE A 98 -3.72 7.22 6.21
N GLN A 99 -4.60 7.98 6.85
CA GLN A 99 -5.48 8.95 6.20
C GLN A 99 -5.31 10.32 6.84
N SER A 100 -5.39 11.38 6.04
CA SER A 100 -5.39 12.74 6.61
C SER A 100 -6.72 13.09 7.29
N ASN A 101 -7.82 12.42 6.91
CA ASN A 101 -9.12 12.50 7.58
C ASN A 101 -9.78 11.11 7.70
N ILE A 102 -9.60 10.43 8.82
CA ILE A 102 -10.37 9.20 9.11
C ILE A 102 -11.81 9.58 9.50
N GLY A 103 -12.77 8.69 9.30
CA GLY A 103 -14.06 8.79 9.98
C GLY A 103 -14.65 7.44 10.37
N GLY A 104 -15.94 7.39 10.63
CA GLY A 104 -16.60 6.24 11.25
C GLY A 104 -17.24 6.61 12.59
N TYR A 105 -17.78 5.62 13.26
CA TYR A 105 -18.61 5.78 14.45
C TYR A 105 -17.79 5.62 15.74
N PRO A 106 -17.97 6.51 16.73
CA PRO A 106 -17.34 6.42 18.05
C PRO A 106 -17.60 5.07 18.72
N VAL A 107 -16.57 4.48 19.35
CA VAL A 107 -16.69 3.21 20.08
C VAL A 107 -16.82 3.40 21.59
N SER A 108 -16.48 4.60 22.08
CA SER A 108 -16.53 5.01 23.48
C SER A 108 -16.51 6.53 23.60
N ASP A 109 -16.70 7.06 24.81
CA ASP A 109 -16.57 8.49 25.11
C ASP A 109 -15.15 9.03 24.88
N ALA A 110 -14.13 8.17 24.92
CA ALA A 110 -12.75 8.54 24.60
C ALA A 110 -12.49 8.70 23.09
N SER A 111 -13.44 8.29 22.26
CA SER A 111 -13.35 8.42 20.80
C SER A 111 -13.69 9.86 20.37
N PRO A 112 -13.22 10.33 19.20
CA PRO A 112 -13.69 11.60 18.67
C PRO A 112 -15.19 11.56 18.39
N GLN A 113 -15.93 12.50 18.96
CA GLN A 113 -17.38 12.58 18.82
C GLN A 113 -17.78 13.46 17.62
N GLY A 114 -19.01 13.28 17.11
CA GLY A 114 -19.60 14.07 16.03
C GLY A 114 -20.00 13.26 14.79
N ALA A 115 -20.61 13.92 13.80
CA ALA A 115 -21.19 13.27 12.63
C ALA A 115 -20.18 12.55 11.71
N TYR A 116 -18.89 12.89 11.82
CA TYR A 116 -17.75 12.21 11.19
C TYR A 116 -16.46 12.85 11.74
N HIS A 117 -15.46 12.07 12.12
CA HIS A 117 -14.17 12.66 12.51
C HIS A 117 -13.49 13.34 11.31
N LYS A 118 -12.80 14.45 11.55
CA LYS A 118 -12.04 15.20 10.55
C LYS A 118 -10.63 15.42 11.06
N GLY A 119 -9.87 14.34 11.12
CA GLY A 119 -8.50 14.38 11.59
C GLY A 119 -7.70 13.17 11.14
N LYS A 120 -6.39 13.33 11.24
CA LYS A 120 -5.42 12.32 10.84
C LYS A 120 -5.59 11.05 11.66
N GLY A 121 -5.40 9.91 11.00
CA GLY A 121 -5.40 8.63 11.68
C GLY A 121 -4.98 7.48 10.80
N ALA A 122 -5.13 6.29 11.34
CA ALA A 122 -4.84 5.04 10.65
C ALA A 122 -6.09 4.16 10.58
N ILE A 123 -6.17 3.33 9.55
CA ILE A 123 -7.31 2.48 9.22
C ILE A 123 -6.83 1.05 8.97
N PHE A 124 -7.63 0.06 9.36
CA PHE A 124 -7.53 -1.32 8.90
C PHE A 124 -8.93 -1.86 8.64
N SER A 125 -9.10 -2.46 7.46
CA SER A 125 -10.39 -2.91 6.95
C SER A 125 -10.25 -4.27 6.28
N ARG A 126 -11.34 -5.03 6.27
CA ARG A 126 -11.47 -6.23 5.44
C ARG A 126 -12.81 -6.24 4.73
N TRP A 127 -12.83 -6.84 3.55
CA TRP A 127 -14.08 -7.21 2.91
C TRP A 127 -14.64 -8.50 3.49
N GLY A 128 -15.94 -8.70 3.34
CA GLY A 128 -16.64 -9.92 3.67
C GLY A 128 -17.89 -10.10 2.82
N ASN A 129 -18.79 -10.95 3.29
CA ASN A 129 -20.11 -11.13 2.71
C ASN A 129 -21.12 -10.28 3.51
N LYS A 130 -22.40 -10.36 3.15
CA LYS A 130 -23.51 -9.60 3.78
C LYS A 130 -23.62 -9.71 5.31
N ASP A 131 -23.03 -10.74 5.91
CA ASP A 131 -23.03 -10.96 7.36
C ASP A 131 -21.88 -10.23 8.09
N ILE A 132 -21.04 -9.47 7.37
CA ILE A 132 -19.97 -8.70 8.00
C ILE A 132 -20.53 -7.45 8.68
N ASP A 133 -20.19 -7.27 9.95
CA ASP A 133 -20.58 -6.12 10.76
C ASP A 133 -19.44 -5.71 11.72
N THR A 134 -19.73 -4.80 12.65
CA THR A 134 -18.74 -4.32 13.63
C THR A 134 -18.33 -5.36 14.67
N SER A 135 -19.01 -6.52 14.80
CA SER A 135 -18.56 -7.63 15.65
C SER A 135 -17.28 -8.30 15.14
N PHE A 136 -16.94 -8.08 13.86
CA PHE A 136 -15.66 -8.48 13.27
C PHE A 136 -14.51 -7.52 13.61
N VAL A 137 -14.76 -6.51 14.44
CA VAL A 137 -13.81 -5.45 14.78
C VAL A 137 -13.59 -5.39 16.29
N ARG A 138 -12.32 -5.41 16.70
CA ARG A 138 -11.89 -5.07 18.07
C ARG A 138 -11.13 -3.74 18.01
N PRO A 139 -11.82 -2.61 18.24
CA PRO A 139 -11.24 -1.28 18.09
C PRO A 139 -10.31 -0.94 19.25
N ALA A 140 -9.44 0.06 19.04
CA ALA A 140 -8.79 0.75 20.16
C ALA A 140 -9.82 1.54 20.98
N LEU A 141 -9.54 1.80 22.27
CA LEU A 141 -10.46 2.52 23.17
C LEU A 141 -10.91 3.87 22.59
N ASN A 142 -10.00 4.62 21.98
CA ASN A 142 -10.26 5.90 21.34
C ASN A 142 -10.52 5.79 19.82
N GLY A 143 -10.87 4.60 19.35
CA GLY A 143 -11.03 4.27 17.94
C GLY A 143 -12.40 4.63 17.36
N LEU A 144 -12.55 4.36 16.07
CA LEU A 144 -13.81 4.46 15.33
C LEU A 144 -14.04 3.13 14.62
N THR A 145 -15.31 2.75 14.40
CA THR A 145 -15.67 1.58 13.59
C THR A 145 -16.64 1.94 12.49
N GLU A 146 -16.67 1.12 11.44
CA GLU A 146 -17.67 1.20 10.39
C GLU A 146 -17.87 -0.19 9.80
N ALA A 147 -19.12 -0.53 9.50
CA ALA A 147 -19.46 -1.62 8.62
C ALA A 147 -20.50 -1.11 7.62
N ALA A 148 -20.27 -1.35 6.34
CA ALA A 148 -21.12 -0.84 5.27
C ALA A 148 -20.97 -1.66 3.98
N GLY A 149 -21.87 -1.45 3.02
CA GLY A 149 -21.92 -2.18 1.75
C GLY A 149 -21.73 -1.32 0.49
N TYR A 150 -21.50 -0.01 0.63
CA TYR A 150 -21.42 0.91 -0.52
C TYR A 150 -20.16 0.74 -1.39
N GLU A 151 -19.18 -0.05 -0.91
CA GLU A 151 -17.93 -0.41 -1.60
C GLU A 151 -17.79 -1.94 -1.78
N GLY A 152 -18.91 -2.66 -1.65
CA GLY A 152 -18.91 -4.06 -1.21
C GLY A 152 -18.99 -4.14 0.33
N ASP A 153 -19.40 -5.29 0.85
CA ASP A 153 -19.59 -5.46 2.29
C ASP A 153 -18.23 -5.49 3.01
N PHE A 154 -18.02 -4.56 3.95
CA PHE A 154 -16.77 -4.44 4.70
C PHE A 154 -17.00 -4.15 6.18
N ALA A 155 -15.98 -4.45 6.99
CA ALA A 155 -15.83 -3.93 8.35
C ALA A 155 -14.47 -3.28 8.51
N SER A 156 -14.45 -2.19 9.26
CA SER A 156 -13.30 -1.31 9.44
C SER A 156 -13.17 -0.86 10.89
N GLY A 157 -11.93 -0.78 11.36
CA GLY A 157 -11.59 -0.02 12.54
C GLY A 157 -10.51 1.01 12.24
N ARG A 158 -10.61 2.16 12.90
CA ARG A 158 -9.72 3.30 12.71
C ARG A 158 -9.28 3.83 14.06
N ARG A 159 -8.12 4.47 14.08
CA ARG A 159 -7.60 5.13 15.28
C ARG A 159 -7.10 6.53 14.93
N PRO A 160 -7.57 7.57 15.64
CA PRO A 160 -6.98 8.91 15.55
C PRO A 160 -5.50 8.84 15.89
N PHE A 161 -4.68 9.38 15.00
CA PHE A 161 -3.24 9.43 15.16
C PHE A 161 -2.70 10.60 14.33
N PRO A 162 -2.15 11.64 14.99
CA PRO A 162 -1.73 12.88 14.32
C PRO A 162 -0.36 12.70 13.64
N TRP A 163 -0.29 11.80 12.66
CA TRP A 163 0.94 11.55 11.90
C TRP A 163 1.45 12.82 11.20
N LYS A 164 2.78 12.89 11.02
CA LYS A 164 3.50 13.99 10.39
C LYS A 164 4.39 13.47 9.26
N ALA A 165 5.13 14.36 8.62
CA ALA A 165 6.29 13.99 7.82
C ALA A 165 7.23 13.09 8.63
N GLY A 166 7.77 12.05 7.99
CA GLY A 166 8.62 11.06 8.65
C GLY A 166 8.43 9.65 8.11
N THR A 167 9.12 8.70 8.75
CA THR A 167 9.07 7.28 8.39
C THR A 167 8.25 6.49 9.40
N TYR A 168 7.36 5.66 8.90
CA TYR A 168 6.50 4.78 9.67
C TYR A 168 6.62 3.34 9.17
N THR A 169 6.43 2.36 10.05
CA THR A 169 6.09 0.98 9.66
C THR A 169 4.60 0.78 9.86
N TYR A 170 3.89 0.47 8.77
CA TYR A 170 2.54 -0.06 8.86
C TYR A 170 2.63 -1.59 8.88
N ALA A 171 2.05 -2.21 9.89
CA ALA A 171 2.13 -3.66 10.09
C ALA A 171 0.77 -4.26 10.40
N ILE A 172 0.53 -5.47 9.90
CA ILE A 172 -0.51 -6.36 10.43
C ILE A 172 0.14 -7.60 11.06
N ARG A 173 -0.43 -8.08 12.17
CA ARG A 173 0.10 -9.22 12.93
C ARG A 173 -1.02 -10.11 13.41
N LYS A 174 -0.81 -11.42 13.35
CA LYS A 174 -1.67 -12.41 14.01
C LYS A 174 -1.68 -12.16 15.51
N LEU A 175 -2.86 -12.23 16.13
CA LEU A 175 -3.06 -12.03 17.56
C LEU A 175 -3.63 -13.32 18.17
N THR A 176 -4.88 -13.26 18.64
CA THR A 176 -5.56 -14.36 19.32
C THR A 176 -6.40 -15.17 18.36
N TYR A 177 -6.60 -16.44 18.71
CA TYR A 177 -7.51 -17.36 18.03
C TYR A 177 -8.74 -17.62 18.90
N GLU A 178 -9.88 -17.86 18.26
CA GLU A 178 -11.11 -18.30 18.92
C GLU A 178 -11.95 -19.22 18.02
N LYS A 179 -12.86 -19.98 18.65
CA LYS A 179 -13.97 -20.62 17.97
C LYS A 179 -15.26 -19.88 18.31
N ASP A 180 -16.17 -19.75 17.35
CA ASP A 180 -17.53 -19.33 17.67
C ASP A 180 -18.36 -20.49 18.23
N LYS A 181 -19.62 -20.19 18.58
CA LYS A 181 -20.59 -21.14 19.13
C LYS A 181 -20.85 -22.36 18.23
N ASP A 182 -20.61 -22.23 16.92
CA ASP A 182 -20.83 -23.27 15.92
C ASP A 182 -19.52 -24.03 15.62
N GLY A 183 -18.45 -23.74 16.36
CA GLY A 183 -17.14 -24.38 16.25
C GLY A 183 -16.27 -23.85 15.11
N LYS A 184 -16.73 -22.82 14.39
CA LYS A 184 -15.96 -22.22 13.29
C LYS A 184 -14.78 -21.45 13.85
N GLU A 185 -13.64 -21.67 13.22
CA GLU A 185 -12.35 -21.12 13.63
C GLU A 185 -12.14 -19.71 13.11
N TRP A 186 -11.60 -18.87 13.97
CA TRP A 186 -11.32 -17.48 13.67
C TRP A 186 -10.00 -17.02 14.29
N THR A 187 -9.29 -16.18 13.57
CA THR A 187 -8.05 -15.55 14.05
C THR A 187 -8.19 -14.04 13.96
N TRP A 188 -7.84 -13.36 15.05
CA TRP A 188 -7.75 -11.91 15.10
C TRP A 188 -6.41 -11.47 14.55
N VAL A 189 -6.44 -10.51 13.64
CA VAL A 189 -5.25 -9.88 13.05
C VAL A 189 -5.29 -8.40 13.42
N GLY A 190 -4.27 -7.92 14.12
CA GLY A 190 -4.15 -6.54 14.56
C GLY A 190 -3.32 -5.71 13.59
N ALA A 191 -3.74 -4.46 13.37
CA ALA A 191 -2.96 -3.48 12.65
C ALA A 191 -2.24 -2.53 13.61
N PHE A 192 -1.03 -2.15 13.24
CA PHE A 192 -0.12 -1.33 14.04
C PHE A 192 0.55 -0.29 13.16
N LEU A 193 0.78 0.89 13.72
CA LEU A 193 1.62 1.93 13.12
C LEU A 193 2.78 2.22 14.06
N THR A 194 4.00 2.09 13.56
CA THR A 194 5.22 2.42 14.32
C THR A 194 5.87 3.64 13.73
N GLU A 195 6.05 4.71 14.50
CA GLU A 195 6.85 5.86 14.10
C GLU A 195 8.33 5.57 14.33
N LYS A 196 9.16 5.65 13.28
CA LYS A 196 10.57 5.24 13.38
C LYS A 196 11.41 6.18 14.24
N SER A 197 11.13 7.48 14.21
CA SER A 197 11.90 8.49 14.94
C SER A 197 11.78 8.33 16.46
N SER A 198 10.59 7.96 16.95
CA SER A 198 10.30 7.78 18.37
C SER A 198 10.26 6.31 18.81
N SER A 199 10.28 5.38 17.85
CA SER A 199 9.96 3.95 18.06
C SER A 199 8.59 3.70 18.69
N GLN A 200 7.71 4.71 18.72
CA GLN A 200 6.38 4.57 19.29
C GLN A 200 5.52 3.71 18.38
N THR A 201 4.98 2.63 18.93
CA THR A 201 4.01 1.76 18.25
C THR A 201 2.61 2.02 18.80
N VAL A 202 1.64 2.22 17.90
CA VAL A 202 0.22 2.31 18.25
C VAL A 202 -0.55 1.15 17.63
N PHE A 203 -1.35 0.47 18.44
CA PHE A 203 -2.38 -0.46 17.97
C PHE A 203 -3.53 0.31 17.34
N ILE A 204 -3.99 -0.05 16.14
CA ILE A 204 -5.05 0.67 15.43
C ILE A 204 -6.40 0.02 15.75
N THR A 205 -6.53 -1.24 15.36
CA THR A 205 -7.70 -2.10 15.55
C THR A 205 -7.27 -3.54 15.24
N SER A 206 -8.11 -4.53 15.54
CA SER A 206 -7.96 -5.87 14.97
C SER A 206 -9.24 -6.35 14.32
N LEU A 207 -9.09 -7.15 13.27
CA LEU A 207 -10.16 -7.73 12.48
C LEU A 207 -10.11 -9.24 12.55
N LYS A 208 -11.28 -9.86 12.48
CA LYS A 208 -11.47 -11.31 12.57
C LYS A 208 -11.42 -11.95 11.17
N PHE A 209 -10.53 -12.92 10.97
CA PHE A 209 -10.30 -13.66 9.72
C PHE A 209 -10.61 -15.16 9.91
N PRO A 210 -11.11 -15.86 8.88
CA PRO A 210 -11.47 -17.27 8.99
C PRO A 210 -10.24 -18.17 9.14
N GLY A 211 -10.35 -19.22 9.97
CA GLY A 211 -9.32 -20.23 10.18
C GLY A 211 -8.32 -19.90 11.28
N ARG A 212 -7.71 -20.95 11.87
CA ARG A 212 -6.63 -20.83 12.88
C ARG A 212 -5.27 -20.50 12.27
N THR A 213 -4.93 -21.19 11.19
CA THR A 213 -3.74 -20.93 10.39
C THR A 213 -4.12 -20.03 9.23
N LEU A 214 -3.34 -18.99 9.00
CA LEU A 214 -3.63 -17.98 7.99
C LEU A 214 -2.67 -18.16 6.81
N LYS A 215 -3.21 -18.37 5.60
CA LYS A 215 -2.44 -18.37 4.36
C LYS A 215 -2.45 -16.98 3.76
N PHE A 216 -1.28 -16.42 3.49
CA PHE A 216 -1.14 -15.24 2.65
C PHE A 216 -0.94 -15.64 1.19
N TRP A 217 -1.79 -15.13 0.29
CA TRP A 217 -1.86 -15.50 -1.13
C TRP A 217 -0.65 -15.08 -2.01
N GLY A 218 0.40 -14.48 -1.44
CA GLY A 218 1.60 -14.11 -2.19
C GLY A 218 1.41 -12.98 -3.21
N ARG A 219 0.34 -12.20 -3.09
CA ARG A 219 0.14 -10.98 -3.87
C ARG A 219 -0.12 -9.81 -2.93
N HIS A 220 0.22 -8.61 -3.34
CA HIS A 220 0.04 -7.45 -2.47
C HIS A 220 -0.02 -6.19 -3.31
N SER A 221 -0.87 -5.25 -2.93
CA SER A 221 -0.82 -3.91 -3.48
C SER A 221 -0.63 -2.84 -2.42
N ALA A 222 -0.13 -1.70 -2.86
CA ALA A 222 -0.17 -0.43 -2.14
C ALA A 222 -0.79 0.63 -3.06
N PHE A 223 -1.44 1.64 -2.50
CA PHE A 223 -1.97 2.73 -3.31
C PHE A 223 -1.87 4.08 -2.60
N ILE A 224 -1.99 5.15 -3.40
CA ILE A 224 -2.18 6.51 -2.90
C ILE A 224 -3.40 7.11 -3.58
N GLU A 225 -4.29 7.68 -2.78
CA GLU A 225 -5.58 8.19 -3.21
C GLU A 225 -5.86 9.58 -2.62
N ILE A 226 -6.42 10.47 -3.43
CA ILE A 226 -7.10 11.67 -2.94
C ILE A 226 -8.60 11.35 -2.88
N TYR A 227 -9.25 11.48 -1.73
CA TYR A 227 -10.62 10.98 -1.52
C TYR A 227 -11.54 12.01 -0.88
N GLY A 228 -12.80 12.08 -1.29
CA GLY A 228 -13.82 12.94 -0.66
C GLY A 228 -13.42 14.42 -0.47
N GLY A 229 -14.26 15.20 0.21
CA GLY A 229 -13.94 16.59 0.56
C GLY A 229 -14.24 17.62 -0.53
N LYS A 230 -13.73 18.85 -0.33
CA LYS A 230 -13.98 20.02 -1.19
C LYS A 230 -13.38 19.83 -2.58
N LYS A 231 -13.76 20.70 -3.53
CA LYS A 231 -13.18 20.77 -4.88
C LYS A 231 -11.64 20.82 -4.78
N VAL A 232 -10.97 19.85 -5.38
CA VAL A 232 -9.50 19.79 -5.47
C VAL A 232 -9.05 20.57 -6.69
N VAL A 233 -8.11 21.49 -6.48
CA VAL A 233 -7.46 22.28 -7.55
C VAL A 233 -6.02 21.77 -7.67
N ILE A 234 -5.67 21.21 -8.84
CA ILE A 234 -4.37 20.54 -9.03
C ILE A 234 -3.20 21.51 -8.78
N ALA A 235 -3.29 22.77 -9.21
CA ALA A 235 -2.24 23.78 -9.01
C ALA A 235 -1.93 24.07 -7.52
N ASP A 236 -2.91 23.85 -6.64
CA ASP A 236 -2.82 24.12 -5.20
C ASP A 236 -2.38 22.88 -4.41
N LEU A 237 -2.17 21.73 -5.08
CA LEU A 237 -1.72 20.51 -4.42
C LEU A 237 -0.31 20.71 -3.86
N PRO A 238 -0.01 20.17 -2.66
CA PRO A 238 1.35 20.15 -2.17
C PRO A 238 2.20 19.26 -3.06
N LYS A 239 3.47 19.63 -3.24
CA LYS A 239 4.48 18.67 -3.69
C LYS A 239 4.72 17.72 -2.53
N LEU A 240 4.56 16.42 -2.76
CA LEU A 240 4.68 15.40 -1.72
C LEU A 240 5.39 14.19 -2.30
N GLU A 241 6.42 13.70 -1.62
CA GLU A 241 7.04 12.42 -1.91
C GLU A 241 6.62 11.39 -0.86
N VAL A 242 6.13 10.25 -1.33
CA VAL A 242 5.82 9.08 -0.51
C VAL A 242 6.69 7.93 -0.98
N ARG A 243 7.56 7.43 -0.12
CA ARG A 243 8.36 6.23 -0.39
C ARG A 243 7.70 5.03 0.25
N ILE A 244 7.56 3.95 -0.50
CA ILE A 244 6.96 2.69 -0.05
C ILE A 244 8.03 1.60 -0.14
N GLY A 245 8.41 1.04 1.01
CA GLY A 245 9.41 -0.02 1.10
C GLY A 245 8.91 -1.36 0.57
N MET A 246 9.83 -2.29 0.34
CA MET A 246 9.47 -3.67 0.01
C MET A 246 8.75 -4.36 1.19
N PRO A 247 7.76 -5.22 0.92
CA PRO A 247 7.05 -5.94 1.98
C PRO A 247 7.98 -6.90 2.72
N ARG A 248 7.75 -7.04 4.02
CA ARG A 248 8.34 -8.08 4.86
C ARG A 248 7.23 -8.99 5.38
N ILE A 249 7.40 -10.29 5.25
CA ILE A 249 6.46 -11.29 5.76
C ILE A 249 7.14 -12.04 6.90
N ASN A 250 6.44 -12.19 8.03
CA ASN A 250 6.94 -12.88 9.23
C ASN A 250 8.30 -12.30 9.70
N GLY A 251 8.47 -10.98 9.57
CA GLY A 251 9.71 -10.27 9.91
C GLY A 251 10.86 -10.43 8.93
N GLN A 252 10.69 -11.18 7.83
CA GLN A 252 11.73 -11.45 6.84
C GLN A 252 11.47 -10.70 5.54
N ALA A 253 12.55 -10.30 4.86
CA ALA A 253 12.46 -9.81 3.49
C ALA A 253 11.91 -10.90 2.57
N VAL A 254 11.01 -10.55 1.65
CA VAL A 254 10.46 -11.51 0.69
C VAL A 254 11.13 -11.43 -0.68
N ALA A 255 11.27 -12.58 -1.32
CA ALA A 255 11.71 -12.65 -2.72
C ALA A 255 10.59 -12.14 -3.64
N ILE A 256 10.74 -10.91 -4.14
CA ILE A 256 9.81 -10.31 -5.09
C ILE A 256 9.99 -10.94 -6.47
N LYS A 257 8.92 -11.56 -6.99
CA LYS A 257 8.89 -12.10 -8.35
C LYS A 257 8.62 -11.00 -9.37
N THR A 258 7.64 -10.14 -9.09
CA THR A 258 7.32 -8.98 -9.93
C THR A 258 6.96 -7.80 -9.05
N LEU A 259 7.30 -6.61 -9.54
CA LEU A 259 6.77 -5.35 -9.07
C LEU A 259 6.28 -4.56 -10.27
N SER A 260 5.01 -4.17 -10.26
CA SER A 260 4.40 -3.36 -11.31
C SER A 260 3.70 -2.14 -10.76
N VAL A 261 3.70 -1.07 -11.55
CA VAL A 261 2.92 0.15 -11.32
C VAL A 261 1.70 0.10 -12.23
N ASN A 262 0.56 0.50 -11.69
CA ASN A 262 -0.66 0.76 -12.43
C ASN A 262 -1.20 2.15 -12.04
N TYR A 263 -1.47 2.96 -13.03
CA TYR A 263 -2.18 4.22 -12.91
C TYR A 263 -3.60 4.03 -13.45
N PRO A 264 -4.63 4.02 -12.59
CA PRO A 264 -6.02 3.86 -13.02
C PRO A 264 -6.45 4.95 -14.00
N LYS A 265 -6.86 4.53 -15.21
CA LYS A 265 -7.39 5.42 -16.26
C LYS A 265 -8.88 5.23 -16.52
N ASN A 266 -9.38 3.99 -16.38
CA ASN A 266 -10.68 3.56 -16.91
C ASN A 266 -11.61 2.91 -15.87
N SER A 267 -11.21 2.83 -14.59
CA SER A 267 -11.98 2.20 -13.51
C SER A 267 -12.20 3.20 -12.37
N GLY A 268 -13.44 3.55 -12.08
CA GLY A 268 -13.79 4.65 -11.15
C GLY A 268 -13.69 6.03 -11.80
N PRO A 269 -13.79 7.13 -11.02
CA PRO A 269 -13.51 8.46 -11.56
C PRO A 269 -12.07 8.49 -12.09
N ALA A 270 -11.90 8.83 -13.37
CA ALA A 270 -10.57 8.85 -13.99
C ALA A 270 -9.65 9.79 -13.21
N SER A 271 -8.54 9.24 -12.68
CA SER A 271 -7.57 10.02 -11.93
C SER A 271 -6.68 10.83 -12.89
N PRO A 272 -6.49 12.14 -12.66
CA PRO A 272 -5.59 12.91 -13.49
C PRO A 272 -4.16 12.39 -13.34
N ALA A 273 -3.34 12.59 -14.38
CA ALA A 273 -1.95 12.12 -14.38
C ALA A 273 -1.05 13.03 -13.53
N ILE A 274 -1.27 13.08 -12.21
CA ILE A 274 -0.61 13.99 -11.27
C ILE A 274 0.37 13.27 -10.33
N MET A 275 0.67 11.99 -10.61
CA MET A 275 1.62 11.21 -9.82
C MET A 275 2.64 10.53 -10.72
N SER A 276 3.90 10.54 -10.33
CA SER A 276 4.95 9.75 -10.97
C SER A 276 5.51 8.72 -9.99
N THR A 277 6.07 7.64 -10.53
CA THR A 277 6.74 6.62 -9.72
C THR A 277 8.07 6.24 -10.31
N GLU A 278 9.05 6.05 -9.44
CA GLU A 278 10.36 5.50 -9.79
C GLU A 278 10.83 4.53 -8.71
N LEU A 279 11.74 3.64 -9.07
CA LEU A 279 12.39 2.78 -8.10
C LEU A 279 13.58 3.54 -7.49
N ALA A 280 13.67 3.57 -6.16
CA ALA A 280 14.79 4.21 -5.47
C ALA A 280 16.12 3.51 -5.80
N PRO A 281 17.26 4.22 -5.70
CA PRO A 281 18.57 3.59 -5.77
C PRO A 281 18.68 2.39 -4.81
N GLY A 282 19.20 1.26 -5.29
CA GLY A 282 19.27 0.01 -4.52
C GLY A 282 18.01 -0.85 -4.56
N GLY A 283 16.91 -0.37 -5.16
CA GLY A 283 15.76 -1.19 -5.49
C GLY A 283 14.92 -1.65 -4.28
N GLN A 284 15.05 -0.99 -3.13
CA GLN A 284 14.36 -1.38 -1.89
C GLN A 284 13.12 -0.54 -1.58
N GLU A 285 12.90 0.54 -2.32
CA GLU A 285 11.76 1.44 -2.12
C GLU A 285 11.22 1.91 -3.48
N VAL A 286 9.91 2.13 -3.55
CA VAL A 286 9.25 2.82 -4.65
C VAL A 286 8.96 4.24 -4.23
N ILE A 287 9.43 5.21 -5.00
CA ILE A 287 9.21 6.64 -4.76
C ILE A 287 7.99 7.08 -5.57
N CYS A 288 6.94 7.53 -4.90
CA CYS A 288 5.73 8.10 -5.49
C CYS A 288 5.72 9.61 -5.25
N LYS A 289 5.74 10.41 -6.32
CA LYS A 289 5.75 11.88 -6.23
C LYS A 289 4.42 12.44 -6.69
N LEU A 290 3.75 13.21 -5.83
CA LEU A 290 2.57 14.01 -6.14
C LEU A 290 3.01 15.33 -6.77
N HIS A 291 2.37 15.68 -7.88
CA HIS A 291 2.64 16.87 -8.66
C HIS A 291 1.42 17.79 -8.65
N ASN A 292 1.69 19.09 -8.72
CA ASN A 292 0.68 20.14 -8.85
C ASN A 292 0.39 20.51 -10.32
N GLU A 293 0.66 19.58 -11.23
CA GLU A 293 0.48 19.74 -12.67
C GLU A 293 0.14 18.39 -13.33
N ILE A 294 -0.44 18.42 -14.53
CA ILE A 294 -0.68 17.20 -15.31
C ILE A 294 0.61 16.78 -16.01
N LEU A 295 0.92 15.51 -15.88
CA LEU A 295 2.06 14.88 -16.54
C LEU A 295 1.64 14.15 -17.82
N THR A 296 2.56 14.05 -18.76
CA THR A 296 2.46 13.07 -19.85
C THR A 296 2.94 11.71 -19.35
N ARG A 297 2.11 10.67 -19.54
CA ARG A 297 2.48 9.29 -19.25
C ARG A 297 2.53 8.49 -20.55
N GLU A 298 3.69 7.93 -20.87
CA GLU A 298 3.84 7.01 -22.02
C GLU A 298 3.05 5.72 -21.82
N LYS A 299 3.02 5.22 -20.57
CA LYS A 299 2.28 4.02 -20.17
C LYS A 299 1.55 4.27 -18.86
N TRP A 300 0.34 3.71 -18.78
CA TRP A 300 -0.47 3.72 -17.56
C TRP A 300 -0.24 2.47 -16.70
N SER A 301 0.50 1.48 -17.21
CA SER A 301 0.90 0.30 -16.45
C SER A 301 2.24 -0.20 -16.97
N PHE A 302 3.19 -0.51 -16.09
CA PHE A 302 4.51 -1.02 -16.45
C PHE A 302 5.21 -1.74 -15.28
N PRO A 303 6.11 -2.70 -15.55
CA PRO A 303 6.94 -3.32 -14.52
C PRO A 303 8.04 -2.35 -14.03
N LEU A 304 8.29 -2.31 -12.72
CA LEU A 304 9.47 -1.67 -12.11
C LEU A 304 10.60 -2.68 -11.87
N LEU A 305 10.25 -3.94 -11.58
CA LEU A 305 11.18 -5.06 -11.53
C LEU A 305 10.72 -6.11 -12.55
N PRO A 306 11.65 -6.75 -13.29
CA PRO A 306 11.29 -7.72 -14.32
C PRO A 306 10.49 -8.88 -13.74
N ALA A 307 9.58 -9.44 -14.54
CA ALA A 307 9.04 -10.76 -14.27
C ALA A 307 10.14 -11.81 -14.45
N PRO A 308 10.11 -12.93 -13.70
CA PRO A 308 11.00 -14.03 -14.01
C PRO A 308 10.73 -14.44 -15.45
N LEU A 309 11.79 -14.66 -16.24
CA LEU A 309 11.66 -15.25 -17.57
C LEU A 309 10.79 -16.50 -17.46
N ALA A 310 9.69 -16.55 -18.22
CA ALA A 310 8.92 -17.77 -18.36
C ALA A 310 9.87 -18.85 -18.89
N LYS A 311 10.02 -19.94 -18.13
CA LYS A 311 10.72 -21.13 -18.60
C LYS A 311 9.89 -21.86 -19.64
#